data_AF-A0A4R9EU80-F1
#
_entry.id   AF-A0A4R9EU80-F1
#
_cell.length_a   1.000
_cell.length_b   1.000
_cell.length_c   1.000
_cell.angle_alpha   90.00
_cell.angle_beta   90.00
_cell.angle_gamma   90.00
#
_symmetry.space_group_name_H-M   'P 1'
#
loop_
_entity.id
_entity.type
_entity.pdbx_description
1 polymer ?
#
loop_
_entity_poly.entity_id
_entity_poly.type
_entity_poly.pdbx_seq_one_letter_code
_entity_poly.pdbx_strand_id
1 'polypeptide(L)' 'MPDIWNGKPLPERNVTHTNINYRLYDRRTGTLLSINSTNSLDCVVTDVLRTQSEHPDAQIFAVEYDGPAWR' A
#
# COMPACT_ATOMS: atom_id res chain seq x y z
N MET A 1 16.54 -15.25 16.42
CA MET A 1 17.86 -15.23 15.74
C MET A 1 17.78 -14.18 14.65
N PRO A 2 18.76 -13.28 14.50
CA PRO A 2 18.73 -12.28 13.43
C PRO A 2 18.75 -12.95 12.06
N ASP A 3 17.96 -12.43 11.12
CA ASP A 3 17.97 -12.91 9.74
C ASP A 3 19.37 -12.68 9.13
N ILE A 4 19.94 -13.68 8.47
CA ILE A 4 21.24 -13.59 7.81
C ILE A 4 21.03 -13.58 6.30
N TRP A 5 21.60 -12.59 5.61
CA TRP A 5 21.64 -12.52 4.15
C TRP A 5 23.09 -12.43 3.68
N ASN A 6 23.49 -13.35 2.79
CA ASN A 6 24.84 -13.41 2.22
C ASN A 6 25.96 -13.43 3.28
N GLY A 7 25.74 -14.17 4.39
CA GLY A 7 26.67 -14.28 5.51
C GLY A 7 26.76 -13.05 6.41
N LYS A 8 25.95 -12.00 6.17
CA LYS A 8 25.88 -10.80 6.99
C LYS A 8 24.55 -10.73 7.74
N PRO A 9 24.54 -10.34 9.03
CA PRO A 9 23.29 -10.09 9.73
C PRO A 9 22.55 -8.95 9.02
N LEU A 10 21.27 -9.15 8.75
CA LEU A 10 20.41 -8.07 8.30
C LEU A 10 20.24 -7.08 9.45
N PRO A 11 20.18 -5.76 9.15
CA PRO A 11 19.84 -4.76 10.16
C PRO A 11 18.48 -5.10 10.79
N GLU A 12 18.30 -4.71 12.06
CA GLU A 12 17.02 -4.86 12.73
C GLU A 12 15.92 -4.18 11.91
N ARG A 13 14.86 -4.94 11.63
CA ARG A 13 13.67 -4.41 10.97
C ARG A 13 12.98 -3.46 11.95
N ASN A 14 13.20 -2.16 11.77
CA ASN A 14 12.41 -1.16 12.45
C ASN A 14 11.09 -0.97 11.72
N VAL A 15 9.99 -0.86 12.46
CA VAL A 15 8.70 -0.49 11.89
C VAL A 15 8.81 0.93 11.36
N THR A 16 8.96 1.08 10.05
CA THR A 16 9.10 2.39 9.40
C THR A 16 7.77 3.12 9.26
N HIS A 17 6.64 2.42 9.30
CA HIS A 17 5.31 3.00 9.08
C HIS A 17 4.37 2.59 10.22
N THR A 18 4.05 3.54 11.09
CA THR A 18 3.02 3.38 12.14
C THR A 18 1.61 3.49 11.57
N ASN A 19 1.45 4.21 10.45
CA ASN A 19 0.20 4.34 9.70
C ASN A 19 0.50 4.79 8.26
N ILE A 20 -0.15 4.15 7.29
CA ILE A 20 -0.08 4.39 5.85
C ILE A 20 -1.50 4.75 5.43
N ASN A 21 -1.78 6.02 5.16
CA ASN A 21 -3.04 6.40 4.53
C ASN A 21 -2.80 6.43 3.03
N TYR A 22 -3.68 5.81 2.25
CA TYR A 22 -3.49 5.73 0.80
C TYR A 22 -4.81 5.78 0.05
N ARG A 23 -4.68 6.10 -1.24
CA ARG A 23 -5.79 6.15 -2.19
C ARG A 23 -5.43 5.37 -3.43
N LEU A 24 -6.41 4.63 -3.95
CA LEU A 24 -6.29 3.90 -5.20
C LEU A 24 -7.03 4.65 -6.29
N TYR A 25 -6.35 4.89 -7.40
CA TYR A 25 -6.89 5.59 -8.56
C TYR A 25 -6.77 4.74 -9.81
N ASP A 26 -7.69 4.92 -10.75
CA ASP A 26 -7.46 4.53 -12.13
C ASP A 26 -6.54 5.55 -12.81
N ARG A 27 -5.35 5.11 -13.22
CA ARG A 27 -4.35 5.96 -13.87
C ARG A 27 -4.83 6.52 -15.22
N ARG A 28 -5.73 5.83 -15.92
CA ARG A 28 -6.22 6.29 -17.23
C ARG A 28 -7.15 7.48 -17.11
N THR A 29 -8.04 7.44 -16.13
CA THR A 29 -9.15 8.38 -15.99
C THR A 29 -8.94 9.39 -14.86
N GLY A 30 -8.05 9.09 -13.91
CA GLY A 30 -7.89 9.84 -12.68
C GLY A 30 -8.99 9.56 -11.65
N THR A 31 -9.90 8.62 -11.93
CA THR A 31 -11.00 8.29 -11.02
C THR A 31 -10.48 7.66 -9.75
N LEU A 32 -10.96 8.16 -8.61
CA LEU A 32 -10.71 7.55 -7.30
C LEU A 32 -11.56 6.27 -7.16
N LEU A 33 -10.90 5.16 -6.85
CA LEU A 33 -11.52 3.84 -6.70
C LEU A 33 -11.65 3.41 -5.23
N SER A 34 -10.65 3.70 -4.40
CA SER A 34 -10.64 3.33 -2.97
C SER A 34 -9.88 4.35 -2.12
N ILE A 35 -10.29 4.50 -0.85
CA ILE A 35 -9.59 5.26 0.18
C ILE A 35 -9.46 4.35 1.40
N ASN A 36 -8.25 4.21 1.93
CA ASN A 36 -8.02 3.33 3.08
C ASN A 36 -6.81 3.77 3.92
N SER A 37 -6.65 3.16 5.09
CA SER A 37 -5.46 3.29 5.91
C SER A 37 -5.07 1.95 6.54
N THR A 38 -3.77 1.74 6.74
CA THR A 38 -3.23 0.50 7.30
C THR A 38 -1.85 0.74 7.89
N ASN A 39 -1.32 -0.20 8.65
CA ASN A 39 0.09 -0.22 9.06
C ASN A 39 0.87 -1.36 8.37
N SER A 40 0.25 -2.05 7.41
CA SER A 40 0.82 -3.21 6.72
C SER A 40 0.77 -3.04 5.21
N LEU A 41 1.94 -3.17 4.56
CA LEU A 41 2.03 -3.18 3.10
C LEU A 41 1.27 -4.36 2.47
N ASP A 42 1.17 -5.49 3.16
CA ASP A 42 0.40 -6.65 2.67
C ASP A 42 -1.09 -6.31 2.55
N CYS A 43 -1.62 -5.48 3.46
CA CYS A 43 -2.99 -4.98 3.36
C CYS A 43 -3.16 -4.05 2.16
N VAL A 44 -2.18 -3.21 1.83
CA VAL A 44 -2.20 -2.35 0.64
C VAL A 44 -2.24 -3.20 -0.62
N VAL A 45 -1.37 -4.22 -0.72
CA VAL A 45 -1.32 -5.12 -1.89
C VAL A 45 -2.64 -5.89 -2.04
N THR A 46 -3.18 -6.39 -0.93
CA THR A 46 -4.47 -7.10 -0.94
C THR A 46 -5.61 -6.20 -1.42
N ASP A 47 -5.64 -4.94 -0.97
CA ASP A 47 -6.65 -3.98 -1.40
C ASP A 47 -6.51 -3.66 -2.89
N VAL A 48 -5.28 -3.49 -3.40
CA VAL A 48 -5.01 -3.29 -4.83
C VAL A 48 -5.54 -4.46 -5.67
N LEU A 49 -5.25 -5.70 -5.27
CA LEU A 49 -5.71 -6.90 -5.99
C LEU A 49 -7.23 -7.01 -5.97
N ARG A 50 -7.86 -6.71 -4.84
CA ARG A 50 -9.33 -6.67 -4.72
C ARG A 50 -9.92 -5.60 -5.63
N THR A 51 -9.42 -4.37 -5.59
CA THR A 51 -9.89 -3.27 -6.46
C THR A 51 -9.65 -3.59 -7.93
N GLN A 52 -8.57 -4.31 -8.28
CA GLN A 52 -8.34 -4.76 -9.67
C GLN A 52 -9.40 -5.76 -10.12
N SER A 53 -9.85 -6.65 -9.21
CA SER A 53 -10.92 -7.60 -9.53
C SER A 53 -12.29 -6.93 -9.69
N GLU A 54 -12.54 -5.83 -8.95
CA GLU A 54 -13.75 -5.02 -9.04
C GLU A 54 -13.75 -4.11 -10.28
N HIS A 55 -12.56 -3.70 -10.74
CA HIS A 55 -12.34 -2.81 -11.88
C HIS A 55 -11.31 -3.40 -12.87
N PRO A 56 -11.68 -4.43 -13.65
CA PRO A 56 -10.74 -5.18 -14.49
C PRO A 56 -10.03 -4.34 -15.56
N ASP A 57 -10.67 -3.26 -16.02
CA ASP A 57 -10.12 -2.36 -17.04
C ASP A 57 -9.31 -1.19 -16.45
N ALA A 58 -9.32 -1.01 -15.13
CA ALA A 58 -8.58 0.07 -14.49
C ALA A 58 -7.09 -0.24 -14.43
N GLN A 59 -6.26 0.79 -14.62
CA GLN A 59 -4.83 0.71 -14.34
C GLN A 59 -4.58 1.29 -12.95
N ILE A 60 -4.57 0.44 -11.93
CA ILE A 60 -4.52 0.89 -10.55
C ILE A 60 -3.13 1.44 -10.19
N PHE A 61 -3.11 2.61 -9.54
CA PHE A 61 -1.94 3.07 -8.80
C PHE A 61 -2.35 3.57 -7.42
N ALA A 62 -1.49 3.27 -6.43
CA ALA A 62 -1.65 3.69 -5.05
C ALA A 62 -0.81 4.94 -4.78
N VAL A 63 -1.38 5.90 -4.06
CA VAL A 63 -0.68 7.10 -3.60
C VAL A 63 -0.80 7.18 -2.10
N GLU A 64 0.35 7.27 -1.41
CA GLU A 64 0.40 7.59 0.00
C GLU A 64 -0.02 9.05 0.22
N TYR A 65 -0.81 9.28 1.26
CA TYR A 65 -1.40 10.58 1.54
C TYR A 65 -1.14 10.97 3.00
N ASP A 66 -0.49 12.11 3.22
CA ASP A 66 -0.15 12.60 4.57
C ASP A 66 -1.34 13.24 5.32
N GLY A 67 -2.51 13.35 4.68
CA GLY A 67 -3.74 13.86 5.27
C GLY A 67 -4.65 12.77 5.85
N PRO A 68 -5.66 13.14 6.68
CA PRO A 68 -6.62 12.17 7.19
C PRO A 68 -7.34 11.44 6.05
N ALA A 69 -7.62 10.15 6.24
CA ALA A 69 -8.31 9.32 5.26
C ALA A 69 -9.73 9.84 4.94
N TRP A 70 -10.31 10.69 5.79
CA TRP A 70 -11.65 11.26 5.63
C TRP A 70 -11.66 12.75 5.99
N ARG A 71 -12.49 13.56 5.32
CA ARG A 71 -12.85 14.93 5.71
C ARG A 71 -14.36 15.01 5.92
#